data_AF-A0A924WTU1-F1
#
_entry.id   AF-A0A924WTU1-F1
#
_cell.length_a   1.000
_cell.length_b   1.000
_cell.length_c   1.000
_cell.angle_alpha   90.00
_cell.angle_beta   90.00
_cell.angle_gamma   90.00
#
_symmetry.space_group_name_H-M   'P 1'
#
loop_
_entity.id
_entity.type
_entity.pdbx_description
1 polymer ?
#
loop_
_entity_poly.entity_id
_entity_poly.type
_entity_poly.pdbx_seq_one_letter_code
_entity_poly.pdbx_strand_id
1 'polypeptide(L)'
;GAGTLIAFNPGTPRGPRVPMAVGMRRVPGSLPTVENLEHLIDGRGDRPAWFTRPAAEKKGIWLDPGDFKEPGIDTGRLCAYSSPFFAANESFGGVVAVSLAVSDLQHLRDDPPIIRRLRGLQGRSLATQPATGPVQYRSTPLNQGGYIIVDRSGNMISHPDGVQVKDLITLAGGHSPHVADAMRKAQRGEGEIVTVGELDGLIPGFDHSESYVLAIEPIPTTGWLFITAVPHSELMGPIQRVLLNRAWMLGLTLIVPVGIVAVVSRRFCRPIETLADRVHQISRGNLDVEPVAVKTRDEIGRLTSGFNKMTAQLRNHISALTQQSAAREKVESELRIARQIQTDLLPRAFPPFPDRPEFDLHAVNHPARHIAGDFFDFFFVEPDKLLLVIADVSGKGIPAALLMAVTRTIIRNVAGTGLPAARVVEHANRMLVQDSDPGMFVTMFVAEYQPSTGRLSYVNAGHPAAIRFNRNGDAMQCCEANGPIVGVSGDGELGPFLSGELVLQPGDGLLLYTDGLTEARRGDEFYGEQRLLDEVRENASGDCRTLCMKLADVVGAYQRQQLSDDVTVLAIRRTV
;
A
#
# COMPACT_ATOMS: atom_id res chain seq x y z
N GLY A 1 -9.55 -16.36 34.31
CA GLY A 1 -10.57 -17.30 34.80
C GLY A 1 -11.53 -16.53 35.68
N ALA A 2 -12.83 -16.72 35.49
CA ALA A 2 -13.87 -16.16 36.35
C ALA A 2 -13.99 -17.05 37.60
N GLY A 3 -13.24 -16.72 38.65
CA GLY A 3 -13.47 -17.27 39.98
C GLY A 3 -14.31 -16.28 40.77
N THR A 4 -15.47 -16.72 41.27
CA THR A 4 -16.33 -15.92 42.14
C THR A 4 -16.09 -16.33 43.59
N LEU A 5 -15.54 -15.40 44.38
CA LEU A 5 -15.34 -15.58 45.82
C LEU A 5 -16.63 -15.18 46.54
N ILE A 6 -17.14 -16.01 47.47
CA ILE A 6 -18.37 -15.72 48.22
C ILE A 6 -18.10 -15.87 49.72
N ALA A 7 -18.24 -14.79 50.48
CA ALA A 7 -18.05 -14.79 51.93
C ALA A 7 -19.39 -14.66 52.67
N PHE A 8 -19.63 -15.51 53.67
CA PHE A 8 -20.83 -15.47 54.52
C PHE A 8 -20.47 -15.07 55.96
N ASN A 9 -21.20 -14.07 56.50
CA ASN A 9 -21.12 -13.67 57.91
C ASN A 9 -22.50 -13.81 58.58
N PRO A 10 -22.69 -14.74 59.55
CA PRO A 10 -23.79 -14.69 60.50
C PRO A 10 -23.25 -14.21 61.85
N GLY A 11 -23.54 -12.96 62.23
CA GLY A 11 -22.99 -12.33 63.43
C GLY A 11 -23.40 -12.97 64.77
N THR A 12 -22.56 -12.77 65.80
CA THR A 12 -22.78 -13.11 67.22
C THR A 12 -23.59 -12.06 67.99
N PRO A 13 -24.15 -12.37 69.19
CA PRO A 13 -25.38 -11.77 69.70
C PRO A 13 -25.15 -10.43 70.43
N ARG A 14 -25.69 -9.34 69.86
CA ARG A 14 -26.29 -8.20 70.59
C ARG A 14 -26.95 -7.24 69.58
N GLY A 15 -28.22 -7.52 69.23
CA GLY A 15 -29.11 -6.59 68.49
C GLY A 15 -29.61 -7.11 67.12
N PRO A 16 -30.79 -6.68 66.62
CA PRO A 16 -31.48 -7.34 65.52
C PRO A 16 -31.06 -6.74 64.16
N ARG A 17 -30.15 -7.38 63.41
CA ARG A 17 -29.95 -7.12 61.96
C ARG A 17 -29.52 -8.38 61.18
N VAL A 18 -29.91 -8.38 59.91
CA VAL A 18 -30.15 -9.47 58.93
C VAL A 18 -28.84 -10.05 58.31
N PRO A 19 -28.81 -11.31 57.80
CA PRO A 19 -27.60 -11.96 57.26
C PRO A 19 -27.09 -11.37 55.93
N MET A 20 -25.76 -11.48 55.64
CA MET A 20 -25.15 -10.92 54.41
C MET A 20 -24.21 -11.89 53.64
N ALA A 21 -24.28 -11.86 52.30
CA ALA A 21 -23.39 -12.57 51.37
C ALA A 21 -22.94 -11.64 50.24
N VAL A 22 -21.68 -11.72 49.79
CA VAL A 22 -21.12 -10.86 48.74
C VAL A 22 -20.26 -11.70 47.78
N GLY A 23 -20.41 -11.49 46.47
CA GLY A 23 -19.69 -12.18 45.39
C GLY A 23 -18.78 -11.24 44.58
N MET A 24 -17.72 -11.76 43.96
CA MET A 24 -16.87 -10.98 43.04
C MET A 24 -16.88 -11.57 41.62
N ARG A 25 -17.03 -10.73 40.60
CA ARG A 25 -17.04 -11.14 39.20
C ARG A 25 -15.92 -10.42 38.43
N ARG A 26 -15.10 -11.16 37.70
CA ARG A 26 -14.06 -10.60 36.81
C ARG A 26 -14.35 -10.99 35.37
N VAL A 27 -14.58 -10.00 34.51
CA VAL A 27 -14.66 -10.19 33.04
C VAL A 27 -13.27 -9.92 32.44
N PRO A 28 -12.75 -10.76 31.54
CA PRO A 28 -11.46 -10.51 30.90
C PRO A 28 -11.43 -9.15 30.20
N GLY A 29 -10.42 -8.33 30.52
CA GLY A 29 -10.27 -6.99 29.95
C GLY A 29 -11.06 -5.88 30.66
N SER A 30 -11.75 -6.17 31.77
CA SER A 30 -12.39 -5.16 32.63
C SER A 30 -11.96 -5.27 34.10
N LEU A 31 -12.27 -4.22 34.87
CA LEU A 31 -12.08 -4.23 36.32
C LEU A 31 -12.97 -5.31 36.98
N PRO A 32 -12.52 -5.95 38.08
CA PRO A 32 -13.37 -6.81 38.89
C PRO A 32 -14.49 -6.01 39.56
N THR A 33 -15.72 -6.54 39.60
CA THR A 33 -16.88 -5.91 40.25
C THR A 33 -17.41 -6.75 41.41
N VAL A 34 -17.92 -6.08 42.45
CA VAL A 34 -18.45 -6.69 43.68
C VAL A 34 -19.99 -6.67 43.65
N GLU A 35 -20.64 -7.80 43.91
CA GLU A 35 -22.09 -8.01 43.84
C GLU A 35 -22.67 -8.49 45.19
N ASN A 36 -23.91 -8.09 45.53
CA ASN A 36 -24.57 -8.47 46.79
C ASN A 36 -25.46 -9.73 46.64
N LEU A 37 -25.33 -10.71 47.54
CA LEU A 37 -25.89 -12.06 47.46
C LEU A 37 -26.77 -12.46 48.68
N GLU A 38 -27.21 -11.52 49.52
CA GLU A 38 -27.94 -11.78 50.78
C GLU A 38 -29.20 -12.66 50.63
N HIS A 39 -29.86 -12.58 49.47
CA HIS A 39 -31.06 -13.36 49.13
C HIS A 39 -30.89 -14.88 49.27
N LEU A 40 -29.64 -15.36 49.24
CA LEU A 40 -29.29 -16.78 49.38
C LEU A 40 -29.33 -17.28 50.83
N ILE A 41 -29.24 -16.39 51.82
CA ILE A 41 -29.11 -16.76 53.25
C ILE A 41 -30.47 -16.94 53.92
N ASP A 42 -31.45 -16.12 53.55
CA ASP A 42 -32.77 -16.10 54.18
C ASP A 42 -33.71 -17.19 53.65
N GLY A 43 -33.29 -17.96 52.65
CA GLY A 43 -34.05 -19.08 52.08
C GLY A 43 -35.34 -18.68 51.35
N ARG A 44 -35.51 -17.39 51.02
CA ARG A 44 -36.70 -16.83 50.33
C ARG A 44 -36.54 -16.67 48.82
N GLY A 45 -35.49 -17.25 48.22
CA GLY A 45 -35.29 -17.31 46.77
C GLY A 45 -34.92 -18.73 46.32
N ASP A 46 -34.99 -18.97 45.01
CA ASP A 46 -34.46 -20.21 44.43
C ASP A 46 -33.00 -20.36 44.82
N ARG A 47 -32.69 -21.48 45.48
CA ARG A 47 -31.34 -21.76 45.96
C ARG A 47 -30.49 -22.14 44.75
N PRO A 48 -29.38 -21.43 44.49
CA PRO A 48 -28.46 -21.84 43.47
C PRO A 48 -27.95 -23.22 43.81
N ALA A 49 -27.86 -24.08 42.81
CA ALA A 49 -27.53 -25.49 43.03
C ALA A 49 -26.19 -25.63 43.80
N TRP A 50 -25.26 -24.68 43.62
CA TRP A 50 -23.92 -24.64 44.22
C TRP A 50 -23.84 -24.34 45.73
N PHE A 51 -24.94 -24.00 46.41
CA PHE A 51 -24.92 -23.61 47.82
C PHE A 51 -25.62 -24.62 48.75
N THR A 52 -24.89 -25.16 49.74
CA THR A 52 -25.46 -26.00 50.82
C THR A 52 -25.16 -25.40 52.20
N ARG A 53 -26.17 -25.34 53.09
CA ARG A 53 -26.02 -24.82 54.45
C ARG A 53 -25.26 -25.84 55.32
N PRO A 54 -24.19 -25.49 56.03
CA PRO A 54 -23.45 -26.45 56.85
C PRO A 54 -24.32 -26.97 58.00
N ALA A 55 -24.51 -28.29 58.09
CA ALA A 55 -25.10 -28.92 59.27
C ALA A 55 -24.10 -28.93 60.44
N ALA A 56 -24.58 -29.15 61.67
CA ALA A 56 -23.97 -28.90 62.98
C ALA A 56 -22.57 -29.53 63.30
N GLU A 57 -21.83 -30.02 62.32
CA GLU A 57 -20.47 -30.56 62.50
C GLU A 57 -19.40 -29.52 62.14
N LYS A 58 -18.46 -29.28 63.06
CA LYS A 58 -17.38 -28.29 62.97
C LYS A 58 -16.29 -28.62 61.92
N LYS A 59 -16.63 -29.08 60.70
CA LYS A 59 -15.67 -29.46 59.64
C LYS A 59 -16.00 -28.79 58.30
N GLY A 60 -14.97 -28.46 57.51
CA GLY A 60 -15.12 -27.92 56.16
C GLY A 60 -15.57 -28.99 55.15
N ILE A 61 -16.37 -28.59 54.16
CA ILE A 61 -16.98 -29.50 53.17
C ILE A 61 -16.47 -29.11 51.78
N TRP A 62 -15.99 -30.12 51.04
CA TRP A 62 -15.75 -30.04 49.60
C TRP A 62 -16.98 -30.55 48.86
N LEU A 63 -17.47 -29.78 47.89
CA LEU A 63 -18.49 -30.23 46.93
C LEU A 63 -17.81 -30.68 45.64
N ASP A 64 -18.15 -31.88 45.16
CA ASP A 64 -17.53 -32.47 43.96
C ASP A 64 -17.93 -31.71 42.68
N PRO A 65 -17.02 -31.54 41.71
CA PRO A 65 -17.33 -30.90 40.44
C PRO A 65 -18.18 -31.85 39.58
N GLY A 66 -19.49 -31.60 39.50
CA GLY A 66 -20.40 -32.35 38.65
C GLY A 66 -21.84 -32.50 39.15
N ASP A 67 -22.11 -32.21 40.43
CA ASP A 67 -23.46 -32.31 41.01
C ASP A 67 -24.39 -31.13 40.67
N PHE A 68 -23.91 -30.18 39.84
CA PHE A 68 -24.65 -28.97 39.46
C PHE A 68 -25.10 -29.01 38.00
N LYS A 69 -26.40 -28.77 37.78
CA LYS A 69 -26.97 -28.48 36.46
C LYS A 69 -27.89 -27.27 36.57
N GLU A 70 -27.33 -26.08 36.33
CA GLU A 70 -28.10 -24.85 36.12
C GLU A 70 -28.04 -24.44 34.63
N PRO A 71 -29.17 -24.09 33.99
CA PRO A 71 -29.17 -23.68 32.59
C PRO A 71 -28.48 -22.32 32.41
N GLY A 72 -27.46 -22.26 31.55
CA GLY A 72 -26.78 -21.01 31.18
C GLY A 72 -25.48 -20.71 31.94
N ILE A 73 -25.10 -21.55 32.92
CA ILE A 73 -23.81 -21.48 33.60
C ILE A 73 -23.10 -22.82 33.41
N ASP A 74 -21.90 -22.81 32.82
CA ASP A 74 -21.07 -24.01 32.62
C ASP A 74 -20.49 -24.48 33.97
N THR A 75 -21.37 -25.13 34.74
CA THR A 75 -21.16 -25.53 36.15
C THR A 75 -20.31 -26.79 36.30
N GLY A 76 -19.99 -27.50 35.20
CA GLY A 76 -19.13 -28.68 35.20
C GLY A 76 -17.65 -28.41 35.51
N ARG A 77 -17.30 -27.18 35.92
CA ARG A 77 -15.93 -26.68 36.07
C ARG A 77 -15.71 -25.84 37.32
N LEU A 78 -16.55 -25.95 38.34
CA LEU A 78 -16.38 -25.22 39.59
C LEU A 78 -16.26 -26.21 40.77
N CYS A 79 -15.15 -26.11 41.52
CA CYS A 79 -15.05 -26.71 42.85
C CYS A 79 -15.32 -25.62 43.90
N ALA A 80 -16.25 -25.87 44.82
CA ALA A 80 -16.51 -25.00 45.95
C ALA A 80 -15.92 -25.64 47.21
N TYR A 81 -14.91 -25.01 47.80
CA TYR A 81 -14.44 -25.32 49.14
C TYR A 81 -15.06 -24.33 50.11
N SER A 82 -15.73 -24.84 51.14
CA SER A 82 -16.27 -24.01 52.21
C SER A 82 -15.77 -24.50 53.56
N SER A 83 -15.17 -23.59 54.34
CA SER A 83 -14.71 -23.89 55.69
C SER A 83 -15.40 -22.98 56.68
N PRO A 84 -16.03 -23.55 57.73
CA PRO A 84 -16.51 -22.74 58.83
C PRO A 84 -15.32 -22.22 59.65
N PHE A 85 -15.43 -21.02 60.21
CA PHE A 85 -14.52 -20.54 61.23
C PHE A 85 -15.30 -20.15 62.49
N PHE A 86 -14.62 -20.15 63.62
CA PHE A 86 -15.19 -19.90 64.94
C PHE A 86 -14.48 -18.71 65.58
N ALA A 87 -15.21 -17.89 66.31
CA ALA A 87 -14.65 -16.80 67.10
C ALA A 87 -13.81 -17.36 68.27
N ALA A 88 -13.02 -16.51 68.93
CA ALA A 88 -12.12 -16.92 70.02
C ALA A 88 -12.83 -17.54 71.23
N ASN A 89 -14.15 -17.34 71.36
CA ASN A 89 -15.01 -17.98 72.37
C ASN A 89 -15.65 -19.29 71.86
N GLU A 90 -15.13 -19.88 70.78
CA GLU A 90 -15.63 -21.05 70.06
C GLU A 90 -17.05 -20.96 69.50
N SER A 91 -17.66 -19.77 69.48
CA SER A 91 -18.93 -19.56 68.80
C SER A 91 -18.74 -19.54 67.29
N PHE A 92 -19.72 -20.08 66.55
CA PHE A 92 -19.67 -20.13 65.08
C PHE A 92 -19.56 -18.71 64.51
N GLY A 93 -18.49 -18.45 63.75
CA GLY A 93 -18.12 -17.12 63.25
C GLY A 93 -18.43 -16.89 61.77
N GLY A 94 -18.71 -17.95 61.00
CA GLY A 94 -19.13 -17.85 59.60
C GLY A 94 -18.50 -18.92 58.70
N VAL A 95 -18.68 -18.78 57.39
CA VAL A 95 -18.11 -19.69 56.37
C VAL A 95 -17.43 -18.87 55.28
N VAL A 96 -16.20 -19.24 54.97
CA VAL A 96 -15.49 -18.69 53.81
C VAL A 96 -15.59 -19.71 52.69
N ALA A 97 -16.10 -19.30 51.53
CA ALA A 97 -16.18 -20.15 50.35
C ALA A 97 -15.39 -19.56 49.18
N VAL A 98 -14.64 -20.42 48.48
CA VAL A 98 -13.90 -20.06 47.27
C VAL A 98 -14.39 -20.96 46.15
N SER A 99 -14.88 -20.36 45.06
CA SER A 99 -15.16 -21.08 43.82
C SER A 99 -13.97 -20.94 42.88
N LEU A 100 -13.28 -22.05 42.63
CA LEU A 100 -12.16 -22.12 41.69
C LEU A 100 -12.66 -22.65 40.34
N ALA A 101 -12.26 -21.99 39.26
CA ALA A 101 -12.45 -22.52 37.91
C ALA A 101 -11.49 -23.72 37.71
N VAL A 102 -11.99 -24.86 37.22
CA VAL A 102 -11.21 -26.08 37.00
C VAL A 102 -10.06 -25.87 35.99
N SER A 103 -10.14 -24.85 35.13
CA SER A 103 -9.00 -24.41 34.30
C SER A 103 -7.79 -24.00 35.11
N ASP A 104 -8.01 -23.38 36.27
CA ASP A 104 -6.97 -22.85 37.14
C ASP A 104 -6.38 -23.96 38.05
N LEU A 105 -7.06 -25.12 38.12
CA LEU A 105 -6.59 -26.36 38.75
C LEU A 105 -5.94 -27.34 37.76
N GLN A 106 -5.83 -27.02 36.47
CA GLN A 106 -5.25 -27.93 35.47
C GLN A 106 -3.82 -28.36 35.82
N HIS A 107 -3.03 -27.48 36.43
CA HIS A 107 -1.67 -27.80 36.91
C HIS A 107 -1.65 -28.82 38.08
N LEU A 108 -2.73 -28.93 38.86
CA LEU A 108 -2.87 -29.95 39.92
C LEU A 108 -3.45 -31.26 39.42
N ARG A 109 -4.13 -31.23 38.25
CA ARG A 109 -4.73 -32.41 37.61
C ARG A 109 -3.67 -33.38 37.06
N ASP A 110 -2.53 -32.85 36.66
CA ASP A 110 -1.43 -33.61 36.06
C ASP A 110 -0.47 -34.23 37.10
N ASP A 111 -0.78 -34.12 38.40
CA ASP A 111 0.00 -34.73 39.50
C ASP A 111 -0.81 -35.84 40.23
N PRO A 112 -0.71 -37.11 39.80
CA PRO A 112 -1.49 -38.25 40.31
C PRO A 112 -1.47 -38.51 41.83
N PRO A 113 -0.39 -38.22 42.61
CA PRO A 113 -0.35 -38.47 44.05
C PRO A 113 -1.33 -37.60 44.84
N ILE A 114 -1.60 -36.37 44.38
CA ILE A 114 -2.46 -35.41 45.06
C ILE A 114 -3.93 -35.81 44.91
N ILE A 115 -4.35 -36.23 43.71
CA ILE A 115 -5.69 -36.78 43.45
C ILE A 115 -5.95 -38.05 44.27
N ARG A 116 -4.94 -38.94 44.41
CA ARG A 116 -5.05 -40.15 45.25
C ARG A 116 -5.19 -39.83 46.75
N ARG A 117 -4.52 -38.78 47.24
CA ARG A 117 -4.68 -38.31 48.63
C ARG A 117 -6.02 -37.64 48.88
N LEU A 118 -6.54 -36.86 47.92
CA LEU A 118 -7.85 -36.22 48.02
C LEU A 118 -9.00 -37.24 47.99
N ARG A 119 -8.95 -38.26 47.12
CA ARG A 119 -9.93 -39.37 47.14
C ARG A 119 -9.79 -40.29 48.36
N GLY A 120 -8.56 -40.48 48.86
CA GLY A 120 -8.30 -41.29 50.06
C GLY A 120 -8.89 -40.71 51.36
N LEU A 121 -9.22 -39.42 51.38
CA LEU A 121 -9.86 -38.73 52.51
C LEU A 121 -11.37 -38.99 52.61
N GLN A 122 -12.03 -39.53 51.57
CA GLN A 122 -13.46 -39.87 51.61
C GLN A 122 -13.78 -41.14 52.43
N GLY A 123 -12.78 -41.96 52.80
CA GLY A 123 -13.01 -43.29 53.41
C GLY A 123 -12.58 -43.48 54.87
N ARG A 124 -11.97 -42.48 55.51
CA ARG A 124 -11.56 -42.59 56.92
C ARG A 124 -12.28 -41.57 57.77
N SER A 125 -13.20 -42.08 58.60
CA SER A 125 -13.73 -41.39 59.77
C SER A 125 -12.56 -40.78 60.55
N LEU A 126 -12.36 -39.46 60.41
CA LEU A 126 -11.41 -38.68 61.19
C LEU A 126 -11.94 -38.63 62.63
N ALA A 127 -11.62 -39.69 63.37
CA ALA A 127 -11.77 -39.77 64.81
C ALA A 127 -11.05 -38.60 65.47
N THR A 128 -11.84 -37.82 66.22
CA THR A 128 -11.51 -36.94 67.33
C THR A 128 -10.03 -36.84 67.73
N GLN A 129 -9.37 -35.76 67.30
CA GLN A 129 -8.42 -35.05 68.15
C GLN A 129 -8.76 -33.55 68.12
N PRO A 130 -8.93 -32.88 69.27
CA PRO A 130 -9.10 -31.44 69.31
C PRO A 130 -7.78 -30.79 68.92
N ALA A 131 -7.81 -30.00 67.84
CA ALA A 131 -6.66 -29.24 67.36
C ALA A 131 -6.40 -28.06 68.31
N THR A 132 -5.62 -28.27 69.36
CA THR A 132 -5.00 -27.19 70.13
C THR A 132 -3.69 -26.81 69.45
N GLY A 133 -3.78 -26.00 68.38
CA GLY A 133 -2.63 -25.44 67.65
C GLY A 133 -3.10 -24.51 66.52
N PRO A 134 -2.32 -23.47 66.15
CA PRO A 134 -2.71 -22.55 65.09
C PRO A 134 -2.82 -23.30 63.76
N VAL A 135 -3.97 -23.16 63.11
CA VAL A 135 -4.25 -23.74 61.79
C VAL A 135 -3.28 -23.14 60.78
N GLN A 136 -2.34 -23.94 60.26
CA GLN A 136 -1.48 -23.53 59.14
C GLN A 136 -2.26 -23.59 57.84
N TYR A 137 -2.60 -22.42 57.29
CA TYR A 137 -3.12 -22.28 55.94
C TYR A 137 -1.96 -22.47 54.94
N ARG A 138 -2.05 -23.45 54.05
CA ARG A 138 -1.15 -23.54 52.88
C ARG A 138 -1.81 -22.80 51.71
N SER A 139 -1.23 -21.67 51.34
CA SER A 139 -1.55 -20.97 50.10
C SER A 139 -0.69 -21.46 48.95
N THR A 140 -1.28 -21.55 47.77
CA THR A 140 -0.55 -21.71 46.51
C THR A 140 -0.06 -20.32 46.11
N PRO A 141 1.25 -20.12 45.82
CA PRO A 141 1.76 -18.80 45.44
C PRO A 141 1.19 -18.42 44.06
N LEU A 142 0.37 -17.38 44.04
CA LEU A 142 -0.11 -16.74 42.82
C LEU A 142 0.95 -15.75 42.35
N ASN A 143 1.95 -16.24 41.62
CA ASN A 143 2.96 -15.41 40.92
C ASN A 143 2.37 -14.50 39.80
N GLN A 144 1.07 -14.13 39.85
CA GLN A 144 0.33 -13.43 38.79
C GLN A 144 -0.65 -12.38 39.35
N GLY A 145 -0.18 -11.62 40.34
CA GLY A 145 -0.99 -10.66 41.06
C GLY A 145 -1.76 -11.29 42.22
N GLY A 146 -1.92 -10.52 43.28
CA GLY A 146 -2.50 -10.97 44.55
C GLY A 146 -3.59 -10.03 45.03
N TYR A 147 -4.45 -10.54 45.91
CA TYR A 147 -5.55 -9.80 46.52
C TYR A 147 -5.45 -9.83 48.03
N ILE A 148 -5.88 -8.74 48.65
CA ILE A 148 -5.80 -8.52 50.08
C ILE A 148 -7.10 -7.86 50.54
N ILE A 149 -7.59 -8.28 51.69
CA ILE A 149 -8.73 -7.64 52.34
C ILE A 149 -8.22 -7.02 53.63
N VAL A 150 -8.60 -5.77 53.85
CA VAL A 150 -8.20 -4.96 55.00
C VAL A 150 -9.45 -4.46 55.71
N ASP A 151 -9.50 -4.57 57.03
CA ASP A 151 -10.61 -4.05 57.81
C ASP A 151 -10.63 -2.51 57.86
N ARG A 152 -11.67 -1.93 58.47
CA ARG A 152 -11.81 -0.47 58.64
C ARG A 152 -10.70 0.18 59.47
N SER A 153 -10.00 -0.62 60.27
CA SER A 153 -8.91 -0.16 61.14
C SER A 153 -7.54 -0.32 60.48
N GLY A 154 -7.49 -0.79 59.22
CA GLY A 154 -6.23 -1.00 58.50
C GLY A 154 -5.59 -2.35 58.78
N ASN A 155 -6.23 -3.29 59.49
CA ASN A 155 -5.67 -4.61 59.73
C ASN A 155 -5.98 -5.55 58.56
N MET A 156 -4.96 -6.26 58.11
CA MET A 156 -5.10 -7.23 57.04
C MET A 156 -5.84 -8.48 57.55
N ILE A 157 -6.97 -8.78 56.90
CA ILE A 157 -7.84 -9.91 57.22
C ILE A 157 -7.45 -11.13 56.39
N SER A 158 -7.09 -10.93 55.12
CA SER A 158 -6.71 -12.02 54.22
C SER A 158 -5.47 -11.65 53.41
N HIS A 159 -4.50 -12.55 53.38
CA HIS A 159 -3.30 -12.48 52.54
C HIS A 159 -3.04 -13.85 51.90
N PRO A 160 -2.50 -13.93 50.67
CA PRO A 160 -2.08 -15.19 50.05
C PRO A 160 -1.24 -16.00 51.03
N ASP A 161 -0.11 -15.50 51.51
CA ASP A 161 0.81 -16.26 52.37
C ASP A 161 0.49 -16.27 53.87
N GLY A 162 -0.73 -15.88 54.27
CA GLY A 162 -1.19 -15.96 55.66
C GLY A 162 -0.47 -15.02 56.64
N VAL A 163 0.38 -14.12 56.15
CA VAL A 163 1.02 -13.06 56.95
C VAL A 163 -0.07 -12.11 57.45
N GLN A 164 0.01 -11.63 58.69
CA GLN A 164 -0.90 -10.61 59.23
C GLN A 164 -0.16 -9.31 59.46
N VAL A 165 -0.60 -8.26 58.78
CA VAL A 165 -0.08 -6.89 58.94
C VAL A 165 -1.16 -6.06 59.62
N LYS A 166 -0.80 -5.42 60.73
CA LYS A 166 -1.68 -4.50 61.46
C LYS A 166 -1.38 -3.08 61.01
N ASP A 167 -2.43 -2.26 60.95
CA ASP A 167 -2.35 -0.85 60.57
C ASP A 167 -1.58 -0.60 59.26
N LEU A 168 -1.99 -1.32 58.21
CA LEU A 168 -1.42 -1.25 56.87
C LEU A 168 -1.49 0.16 56.28
N ILE A 169 -2.46 0.98 56.70
CA ILE A 169 -2.62 2.36 56.23
C ILE A 169 -1.48 3.25 56.75
N THR A 170 -1.14 3.11 58.03
CA THR A 170 0.01 3.82 58.62
C THR A 170 1.32 3.30 58.04
N LEU A 171 1.45 1.98 57.87
CA LEU A 171 2.62 1.36 57.22
C LEU A 171 2.78 1.88 55.78
N ALA A 172 1.67 1.98 55.04
CA ALA A 172 1.66 2.52 53.69
C ALA A 172 2.06 3.98 53.65
N GLY A 173 1.68 4.78 54.65
CA GLY A 173 2.07 6.19 54.76
C GLY A 173 3.59 6.38 54.93
N GLY A 174 4.29 5.39 55.51
CA GLY A 174 5.74 5.41 55.66
C GLY A 174 6.52 5.11 54.38
N HIS A 175 5.91 4.40 53.41
CA HIS A 175 6.58 3.99 52.18
C HIS A 175 6.07 4.77 50.95
N SER A 176 4.75 4.93 50.82
CA SER A 176 4.12 5.68 49.72
C SER A 176 2.88 6.43 50.22
N PRO A 177 3.00 7.75 50.45
CA PRO A 177 1.88 8.59 50.88
C PRO A 177 0.64 8.48 49.98
N HIS A 178 0.85 8.30 48.67
CA HIS A 178 -0.23 8.14 47.68
C HIS A 178 -1.07 6.88 47.90
N VAL A 179 -0.45 5.78 48.33
CA VAL A 179 -1.17 4.52 48.62
C VAL A 179 -1.99 4.67 49.90
N ALA A 180 -1.43 5.28 50.93
CA ALA A 180 -2.15 5.53 52.18
C ALA A 180 -3.36 6.46 51.97
N ASP A 181 -3.20 7.50 51.16
CA ASP A 181 -4.30 8.40 50.83
C ASP A 181 -5.38 7.70 49.99
N ALA A 182 -5.00 6.83 49.06
CA ALA A 182 -5.95 6.01 48.32
C ALA A 182 -6.71 5.03 49.21
N MET A 183 -6.04 4.39 50.18
CA MET A 183 -6.70 3.56 51.19
C MET A 183 -7.68 4.39 52.04
N ARG A 184 -7.31 5.60 52.46
CA ARG A 184 -8.19 6.51 53.22
C ARG A 184 -9.38 7.00 52.40
N LYS A 185 -9.21 7.26 51.10
CA LYS A 185 -10.33 7.60 50.19
C LYS A 185 -11.27 6.41 50.04
N ALA A 186 -10.73 5.22 49.84
CA ALA A 186 -11.52 4.00 49.78
C ALA A 186 -12.28 3.76 51.08
N GLN A 187 -11.71 4.05 52.26
CA GLN A 187 -12.46 3.98 53.53
C GLN A 187 -13.68 4.92 53.59
N ARG A 188 -13.66 6.03 52.86
CA ARG A 188 -14.78 6.96 52.73
C ARG A 188 -15.78 6.56 51.65
N GLY A 189 -15.55 5.45 50.95
CA GLY A 189 -16.44 4.91 49.92
C GLY A 189 -16.00 5.18 48.49
N GLU A 190 -14.84 5.80 48.27
CA GLU A 190 -14.33 6.16 46.94
C GLU A 190 -13.12 5.30 46.56
N GLY A 191 -13.31 4.35 45.63
CA GLY A 191 -12.22 3.51 45.12
C GLY A 191 -11.18 4.30 44.33
N GLU A 192 -9.93 3.84 44.34
CA GLU A 192 -8.81 4.51 43.65
C GLU A 192 -7.80 3.50 43.10
N ILE A 193 -7.18 3.86 41.98
CA ILE A 193 -6.10 3.09 41.33
C ILE A 193 -4.80 3.87 41.48
N VAL A 194 -3.77 3.23 42.02
CA VAL A 194 -2.46 3.83 42.27
C VAL A 194 -1.36 2.95 41.71
N THR A 195 -0.39 3.55 41.03
CA THR A 195 0.83 2.86 40.60
C THR A 195 1.90 3.02 41.66
N VAL A 196 2.55 1.91 42.03
CA VAL A 196 3.61 1.84 43.04
C VAL A 196 4.85 1.26 42.38
N GLY A 197 6.00 1.92 42.56
CA GLY A 197 7.27 1.54 41.92
C GLY A 197 7.90 0.30 42.55
N GLU A 198 7.98 0.23 43.88
CA GLU A 198 8.50 -0.92 44.62
C GLU A 198 7.60 -1.12 45.86
N LEU A 199 7.12 -2.34 46.07
CA LEU A 199 6.28 -2.72 47.23
C LEU A 199 7.12 -3.12 48.45
N ASP A 200 8.33 -2.54 48.56
CA ASP A 200 9.38 -2.89 49.53
C ASP A 200 8.83 -2.96 50.96
N GLY A 201 8.61 -4.18 51.46
CA GLY A 201 8.10 -4.45 52.81
C GLY A 201 6.66 -4.02 53.12
N LEU A 202 5.95 -3.36 52.20
CA LEU A 202 4.60 -2.85 52.43
C LEU A 202 3.57 -3.98 52.52
N ILE A 203 3.71 -4.99 51.65
CA ILE A 203 2.97 -6.24 51.73
C ILE A 203 3.94 -7.41 51.50
N PRO A 204 4.17 -8.29 52.49
CA PRO A 204 5.06 -9.45 52.36
C PRO A 204 4.55 -10.45 51.32
N GLY A 205 5.38 -10.94 50.40
CA GLY A 205 5.02 -11.97 49.40
C GLY A 205 4.84 -11.47 47.97
N PHE A 206 4.96 -10.17 47.72
CA PHE A 206 5.06 -9.57 46.38
C PHE A 206 6.52 -9.37 45.97
N ASP A 207 6.83 -9.41 44.67
CA ASP A 207 8.20 -9.19 44.18
C ASP A 207 8.57 -7.71 44.38
N HIS A 208 9.65 -7.45 45.11
CA HIS A 208 10.05 -6.09 45.46
C HIS A 208 10.78 -5.36 44.32
N SER A 209 11.14 -6.06 43.24
CA SER A 209 11.87 -5.50 42.10
C SER A 209 10.98 -5.03 40.94
N GLU A 210 9.67 -5.25 41.01
CA GLU A 210 8.71 -4.86 39.98
C GLU A 210 7.77 -3.75 40.44
N SER A 211 7.37 -2.89 39.49
CA SER A 211 6.29 -1.91 39.70
C SER A 211 4.93 -2.58 39.60
N TYR A 212 4.01 -2.19 40.49
CA TYR A 212 2.64 -2.70 40.53
C TYR A 212 1.62 -1.59 40.35
N VAL A 213 0.48 -1.95 39.77
CA VAL A 213 -0.74 -1.15 39.82
C VAL A 213 -1.66 -1.76 40.86
N LEU A 214 -1.99 -0.96 41.88
CA LEU A 214 -2.92 -1.30 42.95
C LEU A 214 -4.29 -0.71 42.64
N ALA A 215 -5.35 -1.53 42.68
CA ALA A 215 -6.72 -1.03 42.72
C ALA A 215 -7.31 -1.31 44.11
N ILE A 216 -7.78 -0.26 44.77
CA ILE A 216 -8.27 -0.28 46.15
C ILE A 216 -9.73 0.13 46.12
N GLU A 217 -10.62 -0.79 46.47
CA GLU A 217 -12.07 -0.59 46.41
C GLU A 217 -12.71 -0.86 47.78
N PRO A 218 -13.63 0.01 48.25
CA PRO A 218 -14.42 -0.28 49.43
C PRO A 218 -15.45 -1.37 49.16
N ILE A 219 -15.60 -2.26 50.12
CA ILE A 219 -16.72 -3.19 50.21
C ILE A 219 -17.88 -2.41 50.86
N PRO A 220 -18.93 -2.00 50.10
CA PRO A 220 -19.89 -0.97 50.55
C PRO A 220 -20.62 -1.28 51.86
N THR A 221 -20.73 -2.57 52.19
CA THR A 221 -21.54 -3.09 53.29
C THR A 221 -20.75 -3.22 54.59
N THR A 222 -19.48 -3.60 54.51
CA THR A 222 -18.59 -3.76 55.67
C THR A 222 -17.66 -2.57 55.84
N GLY A 223 -17.49 -1.71 54.84
CA GLY A 223 -16.46 -0.66 54.81
C GLY A 223 -15.03 -1.19 54.85
N TRP A 224 -14.83 -2.48 54.61
CA TRP A 224 -13.50 -3.07 54.41
C TRP A 224 -12.95 -2.67 53.05
N LEU A 225 -11.63 -2.76 52.88
CA LEU A 225 -10.96 -2.46 51.64
C LEU A 225 -10.56 -3.76 50.95
N PHE A 226 -10.88 -3.86 49.68
CA PHE A 226 -10.37 -4.88 48.78
C PHE A 226 -9.23 -4.27 47.95
N ILE A 227 -8.04 -4.84 48.05
CA ILE A 227 -6.84 -4.37 47.36
C ILE A 227 -6.40 -5.46 46.40
N THR A 228 -6.28 -5.14 45.12
CA THR A 228 -5.67 -6.02 44.12
C THR A 228 -4.39 -5.40 43.58
N ALA A 229 -3.35 -6.19 43.44
CA ALA A 229 -2.06 -5.78 42.89
C ALA A 229 -1.77 -6.52 41.59
N VAL A 230 -1.48 -5.78 40.51
CA VAL A 230 -1.15 -6.33 39.18
C VAL A 230 0.22 -5.82 38.74
N PRO A 231 1.16 -6.68 38.33
CA PRO A 231 2.46 -6.26 37.81
C PRO A 231 2.34 -5.35 36.58
N HIS A 232 3.16 -4.31 36.52
CA HIS A 232 3.16 -3.36 35.39
C HIS A 232 3.63 -4.02 34.08
N SER A 233 4.52 -5.00 34.17
CA SER A 233 5.05 -5.79 33.05
C SER A 233 3.93 -6.57 32.33
N GLU A 234 2.99 -7.16 33.08
CA GLU A 234 1.82 -7.85 32.52
C GLU A 234 0.83 -6.89 31.84
N LEU A 235 0.63 -5.70 32.42
CA LEU A 235 -0.25 -4.67 31.85
C LEU A 235 0.31 -4.14 30.52
N MET A 236 1.63 -3.92 30.44
CA MET A 236 2.28 -3.26 29.30
C MET A 236 2.71 -4.21 28.18
N GLY A 237 2.93 -5.49 28.45
CA GLY A 237 3.38 -6.48 27.46
C GLY A 237 2.54 -6.52 26.17
N PRO A 238 1.19 -6.59 26.24
CA PRO A 238 0.34 -6.59 25.05
C PRO A 238 0.45 -5.29 24.23
N ILE A 239 0.60 -4.14 24.90
CA ILE A 239 0.70 -2.83 24.25
C ILE A 239 2.02 -2.71 23.49
N GLN A 240 3.14 -3.12 24.11
CA GLN A 240 4.45 -3.09 23.48
C GLN A 240 4.51 -3.96 22.20
N ARG A 241 3.88 -5.15 22.21
CA ARG A 241 3.81 -6.02 21.02
C ARG A 241 3.04 -5.37 19.86
N VAL A 242 1.93 -4.68 20.15
CA VAL A 242 1.14 -3.99 19.12
C VAL A 242 1.92 -2.80 18.54
N LEU A 243 2.60 -2.02 19.38
CA LEU A 243 3.44 -0.91 18.93
C LEU A 243 4.59 -1.38 18.04
N LEU A 244 5.28 -2.45 18.43
CA LEU A 244 6.39 -3.01 17.65
C LEU A 244 5.93 -3.51 16.27
N ASN A 245 4.79 -4.21 16.20
CA ASN A 245 4.24 -4.68 14.92
C ASN A 245 3.85 -3.52 13.99
N ARG A 246 3.29 -2.43 14.53
CA ARG A 246 2.96 -1.24 13.74
C ARG A 246 4.20 -0.50 13.24
N ALA A 247 5.25 -0.41 14.06
CA ALA A 247 6.52 0.20 13.66
C ALA A 247 7.15 -0.54 12.47
N TRP A 248 7.13 -1.88 12.48
CA TRP A 248 7.61 -2.70 11.36
C TRP A 248 6.82 -2.47 10.07
N MET A 249 5.49 -2.39 10.14
CA MET A 249 4.65 -2.14 8.96
C MET A 249 4.93 -0.77 8.33
N LEU A 250 5.07 0.28 9.15
CA LEU A 250 5.43 1.62 8.69
C LEU A 250 6.83 1.65 8.04
N GLY A 251 7.82 1.01 8.68
CA GLY A 251 9.17 0.92 8.13
C GLY A 251 9.20 0.23 6.77
N LEU A 252 8.45 -0.88 6.61
CA LEU A 252 8.38 -1.62 5.36
C LEU A 252 7.69 -0.80 4.25
N THR A 253 6.68 0.00 4.60
CA THR A 253 5.97 0.88 3.67
C THR A 253 6.88 1.99 3.11
N LEU A 254 7.85 2.47 3.90
CA LEU A 254 8.82 3.47 3.45
C LEU A 254 9.98 2.86 2.64
N ILE A 255 10.45 1.68 3.04
CA ILE A 255 11.62 1.02 2.42
C ILE A 255 11.29 0.43 1.04
N VAL A 256 10.11 -0.18 0.88
CA VAL A 256 9.74 -0.86 -0.37
C VAL A 256 9.72 0.07 -1.59
N PRO A 257 9.09 1.27 -1.55
CA PRO A 257 9.12 2.22 -2.66
C PRO A 257 10.53 2.69 -3.01
N VAL A 258 11.37 2.98 -2.00
CA VAL A 258 12.77 3.38 -2.21
C VAL A 258 13.55 2.26 -2.90
N GLY A 259 13.32 1.00 -2.52
CA GLY A 259 13.89 -0.16 -3.18
C GLY A 259 13.44 -0.29 -4.64
N ILE A 260 12.15 -0.11 -4.93
CA ILE A 260 11.60 -0.15 -6.30
C ILE A 260 12.23 0.96 -7.17
N VAL A 261 12.30 2.20 -6.67
CA VAL A 261 12.93 3.32 -7.37
C VAL A 261 14.41 3.02 -7.65
N ALA A 262 15.15 2.50 -6.67
CA ALA A 262 16.54 2.13 -6.85
C ALA A 262 16.74 1.01 -7.89
N VAL A 263 15.83 0.03 -7.94
CA VAL A 263 15.84 -1.04 -8.95
C VAL A 263 15.53 -0.47 -10.34
N VAL A 264 14.49 0.35 -10.48
CA VAL A 264 14.11 0.95 -11.77
C VAL A 264 15.23 1.84 -12.31
N SER A 265 15.80 2.70 -11.47
CA SER A 265 16.93 3.56 -11.83
C SER A 265 18.15 2.75 -12.32
N ARG A 266 18.48 1.65 -11.64
CA ARG A 266 19.62 0.80 -12.01
C ARG A 266 19.36 -0.07 -13.24
N ARG A 267 18.12 -0.50 -13.46
CA ARG A 267 17.77 -1.46 -14.53
C ARG A 267 17.37 -0.77 -15.84
N PHE A 268 16.80 0.43 -15.79
CA PHE A 268 16.30 1.15 -16.96
C PHE A 268 17.03 2.48 -17.22
N CYS A 269 17.11 3.38 -16.24
CA CYS A 269 17.63 4.74 -16.47
C CYS A 269 19.14 4.76 -16.76
N ARG A 270 19.96 4.12 -15.91
CA ARG A 270 21.44 4.14 -16.07
C ARG A 270 21.94 3.58 -17.40
N PRO A 271 21.44 2.42 -17.91
CA PRO A 271 21.85 1.93 -19.22
C PRO A 271 21.54 2.89 -20.38
N ILE A 272 20.41 3.60 -20.30
CA ILE A 272 20.00 4.57 -21.32
C ILE A 272 20.91 5.81 -21.28
N GLU A 273 21.17 6.35 -20.08
CA GLU A 273 22.09 7.48 -19.86
C GLU A 273 23.50 7.15 -20.39
N THR A 274 23.99 5.95 -20.10
CA THR A 274 25.30 5.49 -20.61
C THR A 274 25.32 5.38 -22.14
N LEU A 275 24.21 4.98 -22.77
CA LEU A 275 24.12 4.95 -24.24
C LEU A 275 24.10 6.35 -24.83
N ALA A 276 23.35 7.28 -24.23
CA ALA A 276 23.27 8.67 -24.65
C ALA A 276 24.65 9.36 -24.62
N ASP A 277 25.39 9.20 -23.52
CA ASP A 277 26.76 9.72 -23.39
C ASP A 277 27.70 9.21 -24.49
N ARG A 278 27.55 7.93 -24.86
CA ARG A 278 28.41 7.28 -25.87
C ARG A 278 28.07 7.76 -27.28
N VAL A 279 26.80 8.02 -27.57
CA VAL A 279 26.38 8.65 -28.82
C VAL A 279 26.99 10.05 -28.94
N HIS A 280 27.01 10.82 -27.85
CA HIS A 280 27.58 12.17 -27.85
C HIS A 280 29.10 12.18 -28.07
N GLN A 281 29.81 11.18 -27.56
CA GLN A 281 31.26 11.06 -27.83
C GLN A 281 31.53 10.75 -29.31
N ILE A 282 30.69 9.90 -29.92
CA ILE A 282 30.78 9.55 -31.34
C ILE A 282 30.45 10.76 -32.24
N SER A 283 29.43 11.56 -31.88
CA SER A 283 29.04 12.74 -32.67
C SER A 283 30.14 13.80 -32.73
N ARG A 284 30.97 13.90 -31.69
CA ARG A 284 32.16 14.78 -31.63
C ARG A 284 33.39 14.24 -32.37
N GLY A 285 33.24 13.14 -33.11
CA GLY A 285 34.30 12.55 -33.93
C GLY A 285 35.23 11.58 -33.19
N ASN A 286 34.95 11.26 -31.92
CA ASN A 286 35.69 10.24 -31.19
C ASN A 286 35.01 8.88 -31.36
N LEU A 287 35.54 8.06 -32.27
CA LEU A 287 34.99 6.73 -32.59
C LEU A 287 35.69 5.60 -31.84
N ASP A 288 36.72 5.92 -31.07
CA ASP A 288 37.49 4.93 -30.30
C ASP A 288 36.85 4.64 -28.94
N VAL A 289 35.52 4.69 -28.88
CA VAL A 289 34.76 4.51 -27.65
C VAL A 289 34.58 3.03 -27.37
N GLU A 290 34.81 2.63 -26.12
CA GLU A 290 34.64 1.23 -25.71
C GLU A 290 33.17 0.77 -25.87
N PRO A 291 32.94 -0.49 -26.29
CA PRO A 291 31.59 -1.03 -26.40
C PRO A 291 30.85 -1.01 -25.07
N VAL A 292 29.57 -0.65 -25.10
CA VAL A 292 28.72 -0.66 -23.91
C VAL A 292 28.37 -2.10 -23.55
N ALA A 293 28.64 -2.53 -22.31
CA ALA A 293 28.36 -3.90 -21.89
C ALA A 293 26.86 -4.23 -21.97
N VAL A 294 26.50 -5.28 -22.71
CA VAL A 294 25.12 -5.78 -22.80
C VAL A 294 24.80 -6.57 -21.52
N LYS A 295 24.04 -5.97 -20.60
CA LYS A 295 23.70 -6.56 -19.29
C LYS A 295 22.33 -7.24 -19.25
N THR A 296 21.44 -6.92 -20.19
CA THR A 296 20.06 -7.41 -20.23
C THR A 296 19.78 -8.13 -21.55
N ARG A 297 18.76 -8.99 -21.57
CA ARG A 297 18.30 -9.74 -22.77
C ARG A 297 16.96 -9.22 -23.32
N ASP A 298 16.56 -8.05 -22.86
CA ASP A 298 15.33 -7.33 -23.23
C ASP A 298 15.60 -6.36 -24.40
N GLU A 299 14.64 -5.47 -24.65
CA GLU A 299 14.70 -4.43 -25.67
C GLU A 299 15.92 -3.51 -25.50
N ILE A 300 16.29 -3.19 -24.25
CA ILE A 300 17.47 -2.38 -23.95
C ILE A 300 18.75 -3.14 -24.32
N GLY A 301 18.82 -4.44 -24.01
CA GLY A 301 19.93 -5.29 -24.40
C GLY A 301 20.10 -5.40 -25.91
N ARG A 302 19.00 -5.54 -26.65
CA ARG A 302 18.98 -5.52 -28.11
C ARG A 302 19.43 -4.16 -28.66
N LEU A 303 19.01 -3.06 -28.05
CA LEU A 303 19.42 -1.71 -28.43
C LEU A 303 20.93 -1.50 -28.19
N THR A 304 21.45 -1.89 -27.03
CA THR A 304 22.89 -1.82 -26.72
C THR A 304 23.71 -2.64 -27.71
N SER A 305 23.24 -3.85 -28.06
CA SER A 305 23.90 -4.70 -29.05
C SER A 305 23.88 -4.07 -30.45
N GLY A 306 22.73 -3.52 -30.86
CA GLY A 306 22.58 -2.81 -32.13
C GLY A 306 23.48 -1.57 -32.21
N PHE A 307 23.52 -0.77 -31.14
CA PHE A 307 24.39 0.39 -31.02
C PHE A 307 25.86 0.02 -31.12
N ASN A 308 26.35 -0.96 -30.33
CA ASN A 308 27.73 -1.41 -30.40
C ASN A 308 28.12 -1.91 -31.80
N LYS A 309 27.19 -2.61 -32.48
CA LYS A 309 27.41 -3.10 -33.85
C LYS A 309 27.54 -1.93 -34.83
N MET A 310 26.68 -0.92 -34.72
CA MET A 310 26.73 0.29 -35.54
C MET A 310 28.04 1.06 -35.32
N THR A 311 28.44 1.29 -34.07
CA THR A 311 29.67 2.00 -33.71
C THR A 311 30.92 1.26 -34.22
N ALA A 312 30.97 -0.07 -34.06
CA ALA A 312 32.07 -0.87 -34.57
C ALA A 312 32.15 -0.84 -36.11
N GLN A 313 31.00 -0.85 -36.80
CA GLN A 313 30.95 -0.71 -38.26
C GLN A 313 31.44 0.68 -38.70
N LEU A 314 30.99 1.75 -38.04
CA LEU A 314 31.42 3.12 -38.30
C LEU A 314 32.92 3.33 -38.10
N ARG A 315 33.48 2.79 -37.00
CA ARG A 315 34.93 2.86 -36.72
C ARG A 315 35.74 2.15 -37.80
N ASN A 316 35.38 0.91 -38.14
CA ASN A 316 36.02 0.16 -39.22
C ASN A 316 35.88 0.86 -40.58
N HIS A 317 34.77 1.57 -40.79
CA HIS A 317 34.51 2.34 -42.00
C HIS A 317 35.45 3.55 -42.10
N ILE A 318 35.62 4.33 -41.03
CA ILE A 318 36.51 5.51 -41.04
C ILE A 318 37.99 5.13 -41.14
N SER A 319 38.40 4.02 -40.52
CA SER A 319 39.75 3.46 -40.74
C SER A 319 39.96 2.91 -42.16
N ALA A 320 38.90 2.53 -42.88
CA ALA A 320 38.97 2.13 -44.28
C ALA A 320 38.89 3.32 -45.25
N LEU A 321 38.21 4.42 -44.88
CA LEU A 321 38.09 5.66 -45.64
C LEU A 321 39.44 6.38 -45.82
N THR A 322 40.35 6.27 -44.85
CA THR A 322 41.70 6.82 -44.96
C THR A 322 42.57 6.10 -46.01
N GLN A 323 42.15 4.93 -46.53
CA GLN A 323 42.98 4.11 -47.42
C GLN A 323 42.61 4.10 -48.90
N GLN A 324 41.39 4.42 -49.36
CA GLN A 324 41.13 4.40 -50.81
C GLN A 324 39.84 5.10 -51.28
N SER A 325 39.93 5.72 -52.47
CA SER A 325 38.90 6.43 -53.26
C SER A 325 37.66 5.60 -53.69
N ALA A 326 37.37 4.44 -53.08
CA ALA A 326 36.19 3.59 -53.32
C ALA A 326 34.98 3.95 -52.42
N ALA A 327 35.04 5.07 -51.72
CA ALA A 327 34.17 5.43 -50.59
C ALA A 327 32.68 5.60 -50.92
N ARG A 328 32.34 6.07 -52.13
CA ARG A 328 30.95 6.49 -52.45
C ARG A 328 29.98 5.32 -52.53
N GLU A 329 30.35 4.26 -53.23
CA GLU A 329 29.49 3.08 -53.45
C GLU A 329 29.22 2.31 -52.14
N LYS A 330 30.20 2.31 -51.23
CA LYS A 330 30.07 1.71 -49.90
C LYS A 330 29.21 2.53 -48.95
N VAL A 331 29.37 3.87 -48.94
CA VAL A 331 28.49 4.78 -48.18
C VAL A 331 27.05 4.67 -48.67
N GLU A 332 26.82 4.60 -49.99
CA GLU A 332 25.47 4.37 -50.54
C GLU A 332 24.88 3.03 -50.08
N SER A 333 25.69 1.98 -49.99
CA SER A 333 25.24 0.68 -49.46
C SER A 333 24.87 0.73 -47.97
N GLU A 334 25.66 1.42 -47.14
CA GLU A 334 25.40 1.54 -45.70
C GLU A 334 24.19 2.44 -45.42
N LEU A 335 24.05 3.55 -46.15
CA LEU A 335 22.87 4.41 -46.08
C LEU A 335 21.61 3.68 -46.56
N ARG A 336 21.71 2.75 -47.52
CA ARG A 336 20.60 1.88 -47.92
C ARG A 336 20.15 0.95 -46.79
N ILE A 337 21.08 0.43 -45.99
CA ILE A 337 20.75 -0.39 -44.81
C ILE A 337 20.07 0.48 -43.75
N ALA A 338 20.62 1.66 -43.46
CA ALA A 338 20.02 2.59 -42.50
C ALA A 338 18.59 3.01 -42.93
N ARG A 339 18.39 3.25 -44.24
CA ARG A 339 17.06 3.46 -44.83
C ARG A 339 16.13 2.30 -44.56
N GLN A 340 16.59 1.07 -44.83
CA GLN A 340 15.77 -0.12 -44.62
C GLN A 340 15.32 -0.24 -43.16
N ILE A 341 16.25 -0.04 -42.22
CA ILE A 341 15.95 -0.06 -40.78
C ILE A 341 14.92 1.02 -40.43
N GLN A 342 15.11 2.26 -40.89
CA GLN A 342 14.17 3.33 -40.63
C GLN A 342 12.79 3.03 -41.19
N THR A 343 12.72 2.60 -42.46
CA THR A 343 11.46 2.26 -43.10
C THR A 343 10.81 1.05 -42.39
N ASP A 344 11.58 0.13 -41.79
CA ASP A 344 11.05 -1.00 -40.99
C ASP A 344 10.45 -0.53 -39.65
N LEU A 345 10.83 0.65 -39.15
CA LEU A 345 10.22 1.25 -37.96
C LEU A 345 8.82 1.79 -38.24
N LEU A 346 8.54 2.26 -39.46
CA LEU A 346 7.25 2.83 -39.84
C LEU A 346 6.18 1.75 -40.10
N PRO A 347 4.88 2.05 -39.89
CA PRO A 347 3.82 1.15 -40.33
C PRO A 347 3.86 0.92 -41.85
N ARG A 348 3.81 -0.35 -42.27
CA ARG A 348 3.90 -0.76 -43.70
C ARG A 348 2.71 -1.55 -44.24
N ALA A 349 1.95 -2.19 -43.36
CA ALA A 349 0.81 -2.99 -43.78
C ALA A 349 -0.39 -2.06 -43.99
N PHE A 350 -0.91 -2.06 -45.21
CA PHE A 350 -2.12 -1.32 -45.58
C PHE A 350 -3.13 -2.27 -46.25
N PRO A 351 -4.42 -2.24 -45.88
CA PRO A 351 -4.98 -1.46 -44.77
C PRO A 351 -4.43 -1.96 -43.42
N PRO A 352 -4.14 -1.06 -42.46
CA PRO A 352 -3.48 -1.46 -41.22
C PRO A 352 -4.41 -2.17 -40.24
N PHE A 353 -5.71 -1.96 -40.37
CA PHE A 353 -6.75 -2.59 -39.55
C PHE A 353 -7.86 -3.14 -40.46
N PRO A 354 -7.63 -4.29 -41.13
CA PRO A 354 -8.59 -4.85 -42.09
C PRO A 354 -9.98 -5.16 -41.48
N ASP A 355 -10.02 -5.44 -40.18
CA ASP A 355 -11.25 -5.76 -39.44
C ASP A 355 -12.00 -4.51 -38.93
N ARG A 356 -11.55 -3.30 -39.30
CA ARG A 356 -12.12 -2.02 -38.86
C ARG A 356 -12.71 -1.24 -40.06
N PRO A 357 -13.97 -1.51 -40.46
CA PRO A 357 -14.58 -0.87 -41.61
C PRO A 357 -15.05 0.57 -41.36
N GLU A 358 -14.94 1.09 -40.13
CA GLU A 358 -15.42 2.41 -39.68
C GLU A 358 -14.59 3.58 -40.22
N PHE A 359 -13.38 3.29 -40.73
CA PHE A 359 -12.51 4.29 -41.37
C PHE A 359 -11.62 3.67 -42.46
N ASP A 360 -11.15 4.52 -43.37
CA ASP A 360 -10.09 4.25 -44.34
C ASP A 360 -8.84 5.03 -43.92
N LEU A 361 -7.65 4.41 -44.00
CA LEU A 361 -6.39 5.02 -43.58
C LEU A 361 -5.24 4.60 -44.49
N HIS A 362 -4.48 5.58 -44.96
CA HIS A 362 -3.27 5.34 -45.73
C HIS A 362 -2.20 6.39 -45.46
N ALA A 363 -0.93 5.98 -45.56
CA ALA A 363 0.19 6.90 -45.43
C ALA A 363 1.32 6.54 -46.39
N VAL A 364 2.07 7.55 -46.81
CA VAL A 364 3.22 7.46 -47.69
C VAL A 364 4.34 8.34 -47.12
N ASN A 365 5.57 7.84 -47.16
CA ASN A 365 6.78 8.60 -46.85
C ASN A 365 7.79 8.38 -47.98
N HIS A 366 8.10 9.45 -48.71
CA HIS A 366 9.06 9.48 -49.81
C HIS A 366 10.27 10.33 -49.38
N PRO A 367 11.37 9.70 -48.96
CA PRO A 367 12.56 10.44 -48.55
C PRO A 367 13.24 11.12 -49.73
N ALA A 368 13.65 12.38 -49.57
CA ALA A 368 14.46 13.10 -50.55
C ALA A 368 15.90 12.60 -50.64
N ARG A 369 16.39 12.00 -49.56
CA ARG A 369 17.74 11.45 -49.47
C ARG A 369 17.69 9.96 -49.13
N HIS A 370 18.83 9.42 -48.70
CA HIS A 370 18.88 8.02 -48.30
C HIS A 370 18.10 7.74 -47.03
N ILE A 371 17.93 8.71 -46.12
CA ILE A 371 17.24 8.51 -44.84
C ILE A 371 16.38 9.76 -44.59
N ALA A 372 15.13 9.58 -44.13
CA ALA A 372 14.21 10.67 -43.84
C ALA A 372 14.42 11.30 -42.46
N GLY A 373 14.12 12.58 -42.28
CA GLY A 373 13.80 13.16 -40.97
C GLY A 373 12.33 12.92 -40.61
N ASP A 374 11.46 12.97 -41.60
CA ASP A 374 10.02 12.79 -41.41
C ASP A 374 9.62 11.39 -40.96
N PHE A 375 8.52 11.32 -40.21
CA PHE A 375 7.84 10.06 -39.93
C PHE A 375 6.34 10.20 -39.71
N PHE A 376 5.66 9.07 -39.82
CA PHE A 376 4.29 8.90 -39.37
C PHE A 376 4.15 7.65 -38.50
N ASP A 377 3.11 7.62 -37.67
CA ASP A 377 2.73 6.42 -36.94
C ASP A 377 1.22 6.40 -36.70
N PHE A 378 0.66 5.21 -36.51
CA PHE A 378 -0.71 5.04 -36.07
C PHE A 378 -0.86 3.72 -35.31
N PHE A 379 -1.58 3.76 -34.19
CA PHE A 379 -1.83 2.59 -33.35
C PHE A 379 -2.99 2.84 -32.40
N PHE A 380 -3.73 1.80 -32.06
CA PHE A 380 -4.75 1.88 -31.02
C PHE A 380 -4.09 1.93 -29.64
N VAL A 381 -4.44 2.92 -28.83
CA VAL A 381 -4.10 2.98 -27.41
C VAL A 381 -5.19 2.34 -26.54
N GLU A 382 -6.43 2.37 -27.03
CA GLU A 382 -7.62 1.70 -26.48
C GLU A 382 -8.48 1.20 -27.65
N PRO A 383 -9.45 0.27 -27.43
CA PRO A 383 -10.24 -0.32 -28.53
C PRO A 383 -10.97 0.66 -29.46
N ASP A 384 -11.30 1.85 -28.98
CA ASP A 384 -12.00 2.92 -29.72
C ASP A 384 -11.20 4.23 -29.72
N LYS A 385 -9.88 4.15 -29.57
CA LYS A 385 -8.98 5.31 -29.57
C LYS A 385 -7.74 5.02 -30.40
N LEU A 386 -7.78 5.48 -31.65
CA LEU A 386 -6.68 5.40 -32.60
C LEU A 386 -5.81 6.65 -32.47
N LEU A 387 -4.54 6.48 -32.13
CA LEU A 387 -3.57 7.56 -32.18
C LEU A 387 -3.03 7.70 -33.61
N LEU A 388 -2.97 8.93 -34.12
CA LEU A 388 -2.36 9.33 -35.38
C LEU A 388 -1.21 10.28 -35.08
N VAL A 389 -0.06 10.05 -35.72
CA VAL A 389 1.13 10.87 -35.54
C VAL A 389 1.75 11.16 -36.91
N ILE A 390 2.07 12.42 -37.17
CA ILE A 390 3.00 12.83 -38.23
C ILE A 390 3.98 13.84 -37.64
N ALA A 391 5.22 13.80 -38.07
CA ALA A 391 6.24 14.70 -37.57
C ALA A 391 7.39 14.88 -38.57
N ASP A 392 8.02 16.04 -38.49
CA ASP A 392 9.24 16.39 -39.22
C ASP A 392 10.31 16.86 -38.22
N VAL A 393 11.53 16.38 -38.43
CA VAL A 393 12.68 16.65 -37.60
C VAL A 393 13.60 17.62 -38.32
N SER A 394 13.88 18.77 -37.69
CA SER A 394 14.78 19.77 -38.26
C SER A 394 16.17 19.19 -38.52
N GLY A 395 16.72 19.45 -39.71
CA GLY A 395 18.01 18.93 -40.14
C GLY A 395 17.85 17.80 -41.15
N LYS A 396 18.95 17.20 -41.60
CA LYS A 396 18.92 16.14 -42.64
C LYS A 396 19.95 15.06 -42.37
N GLY A 397 19.72 13.88 -42.93
CA GLY A 397 20.64 12.75 -42.86
C GLY A 397 20.57 12.00 -41.52
N ILE A 398 21.70 11.42 -41.09
CA ILE A 398 21.73 10.48 -39.97
C ILE A 398 21.26 11.11 -38.64
N PRO A 399 21.68 12.33 -38.24
CA PRO A 399 21.22 12.91 -36.97
C PRO A 399 19.71 13.09 -36.89
N ALA A 400 19.09 13.62 -37.95
CA ALA A 400 17.63 13.79 -38.03
C ALA A 400 16.90 12.44 -37.96
N ALA A 401 17.40 11.43 -38.66
CA ALA A 401 16.83 10.09 -38.64
C ALA A 401 16.92 9.39 -37.27
N LEU A 402 18.00 9.63 -36.52
CA LEU A 402 18.14 9.12 -35.15
C LEU A 402 17.15 9.80 -34.21
N LEU A 403 17.04 11.13 -34.30
CA LEU A 403 16.09 11.90 -33.50
C LEU A 403 14.63 11.55 -33.83
N MET A 404 14.33 11.26 -35.10
CA MET A 404 13.05 10.68 -35.54
C MET A 404 12.76 9.35 -34.83
N ALA A 405 13.72 8.42 -34.81
CA ALA A 405 13.54 7.11 -34.17
C ALA A 405 13.34 7.22 -32.65
N VAL A 406 14.08 8.12 -31.99
CA VAL A 406 13.92 8.43 -30.57
C VAL A 406 12.55 9.04 -30.28
N THR A 407 12.17 10.08 -31.03
CA THR A 407 10.89 10.80 -30.86
C THR A 407 9.71 9.85 -31.00
N ARG A 408 9.68 9.06 -32.07
CA ARG A 408 8.64 8.05 -32.28
C ARG A 408 8.54 7.06 -31.12
N THR A 409 9.68 6.60 -30.61
CA THR A 409 9.73 5.66 -29.50
C THR A 409 9.18 6.27 -28.21
N ILE A 410 9.51 7.53 -27.92
CA ILE A 410 8.97 8.25 -26.76
C ILE A 410 7.45 8.39 -26.88
N ILE A 411 6.95 8.86 -28.03
CA ILE A 411 5.51 9.03 -28.25
C ILE A 411 4.76 7.71 -28.03
N ARG A 412 5.24 6.61 -28.61
CA ARG A 412 4.58 5.30 -28.47
C ARG A 412 4.57 4.81 -27.02
N ASN A 413 5.65 5.00 -26.27
CA ASN A 413 5.71 4.61 -24.86
C ASN A 413 4.80 5.47 -23.97
N VAL A 414 4.83 6.79 -24.14
CA VAL A 414 4.03 7.71 -23.32
C VAL A 414 2.54 7.54 -23.63
N ALA A 415 2.17 7.43 -24.91
CA ALA A 415 0.78 7.22 -25.32
C ALA A 415 0.19 5.91 -24.78
N GLY A 416 1.01 4.86 -24.63
CA GLY A 416 0.61 3.59 -24.02
C GLY A 416 0.17 3.68 -22.55
N THR A 417 0.39 4.81 -21.88
CA THR A 417 -0.08 5.06 -20.51
C THR A 417 -1.52 5.59 -20.44
N GLY A 418 -2.18 5.82 -21.57
CA GLY A 418 -3.57 6.32 -21.64
C GLY A 418 -3.70 7.83 -21.40
N LEU A 419 -2.58 8.57 -21.43
CA LEU A 419 -2.57 10.03 -21.30
C LEU A 419 -3.17 10.70 -22.55
N PRO A 420 -3.87 11.85 -22.41
CA PRO A 420 -4.33 12.65 -23.53
C PRO A 420 -3.16 13.15 -24.41
N ALA A 421 -3.41 13.34 -25.71
CA ALA A 421 -2.43 13.80 -26.70
C ALA A 421 -1.58 14.99 -26.23
N ALA A 422 -2.19 16.03 -25.63
CA ALA A 422 -1.48 17.18 -25.08
C ALA A 422 -0.42 16.79 -24.04
N ARG A 423 -0.76 15.86 -23.15
CA ARG A 423 0.15 15.36 -22.12
C ARG A 423 1.21 14.42 -22.70
N VAL A 424 0.88 13.66 -23.75
CA VAL A 424 1.84 12.85 -24.49
C VAL A 424 2.92 13.72 -25.09
N VAL A 425 2.52 14.76 -25.84
CA VAL A 425 3.45 15.71 -26.48
C VAL A 425 4.25 16.49 -25.43
N GLU A 426 3.62 16.94 -24.34
CA GLU A 426 4.32 17.64 -23.26
C GLU A 426 5.39 16.77 -22.59
N HIS A 427 5.11 15.49 -22.37
CA HIS A 427 6.08 14.57 -21.79
C HIS A 427 7.21 14.27 -22.77
N ALA A 428 6.88 14.07 -24.05
CA ALA A 428 7.87 13.90 -25.10
C ALA A 428 8.78 15.12 -25.21
N ASN A 429 8.22 16.33 -25.16
CA ASN A 429 8.98 17.57 -25.16
C ASN A 429 9.94 17.66 -23.98
N ARG A 430 9.50 17.33 -22.75
CA ARG A 430 10.40 17.33 -21.59
C ARG A 430 11.58 16.38 -21.75
N MET A 431 11.33 15.17 -22.25
CA MET A 431 12.39 14.19 -22.47
C MET A 431 13.36 14.64 -23.56
N LEU A 432 12.83 15.20 -24.65
CA LEU A 432 13.67 15.67 -25.75
C LEU A 432 14.48 16.91 -25.36
N VAL A 433 13.90 17.87 -24.64
CA VAL A 433 14.57 19.10 -24.19
C VAL A 433 15.69 18.83 -23.18
N GLN A 434 15.54 17.84 -22.30
CA GLN A 434 16.57 17.48 -21.33
C GLN A 434 17.86 16.96 -22.00
N ASP A 435 17.73 16.40 -23.20
CA ASP A 435 18.79 15.66 -23.89
C ASP A 435 19.19 16.27 -25.26
N SER A 436 18.57 17.37 -25.69
CA SER A 436 18.78 17.96 -27.02
C SER A 436 19.95 18.97 -27.06
N ASP A 437 20.81 18.84 -28.09
CA ASP A 437 21.77 19.88 -28.49
C ASP A 437 21.04 21.17 -28.94
N PRO A 438 21.64 22.36 -28.74
CA PRO A 438 21.07 23.61 -29.22
C PRO A 438 20.84 23.59 -30.74
N GLY A 439 19.58 23.69 -31.17
CA GLY A 439 19.22 23.93 -32.57
C GLY A 439 18.56 22.77 -33.33
N MET A 440 18.34 21.60 -32.71
CA MET A 440 17.44 20.57 -33.28
C MET A 440 16.07 20.61 -32.62
N PHE A 441 15.02 20.57 -33.42
CA PHE A 441 13.63 20.57 -33.00
C PHE A 441 12.79 19.62 -33.87
N VAL A 442 11.57 19.34 -33.43
CA VAL A 442 10.61 18.49 -34.12
C VAL A 442 9.29 19.23 -34.22
N THR A 443 8.76 19.37 -35.43
CA THR A 443 7.36 19.75 -35.64
C THR A 443 6.52 18.48 -35.63
N MET A 444 5.37 18.48 -34.97
CA MET A 444 4.52 17.28 -34.95
C MET A 444 3.04 17.57 -34.81
N PHE A 445 2.25 16.69 -35.41
CA PHE A 445 0.81 16.62 -35.21
C PHE A 445 0.47 15.27 -34.59
N VAL A 446 -0.21 15.31 -33.45
CA VAL A 446 -0.67 14.12 -32.72
C VAL A 446 -2.17 14.22 -32.52
N ALA A 447 -2.91 13.19 -32.92
CA ALA A 447 -4.36 13.14 -32.76
C ALA A 447 -4.85 11.82 -32.19
N GLU A 448 -5.82 11.89 -31.28
CA GLU A 448 -6.64 10.79 -30.80
C GLU A 448 -7.96 10.79 -31.56
N TYR A 449 -8.14 9.83 -32.45
CA TYR A 449 -9.37 9.63 -33.21
C TYR A 449 -10.21 8.52 -32.56
N GLN A 450 -11.51 8.80 -32.38
CA GLN A 450 -12.50 7.83 -31.91
C GLN A 450 -13.37 7.37 -33.09
N PRO A 451 -13.14 6.16 -33.64
CA PRO A 451 -13.90 5.66 -34.79
C PRO A 451 -15.41 5.66 -34.59
N SER A 452 -15.90 5.29 -33.39
CA SER A 452 -17.33 5.19 -33.12
C SER A 452 -18.10 6.51 -33.25
N THR A 453 -17.47 7.64 -32.90
CA THR A 453 -18.11 8.96 -32.87
C THR A 453 -17.60 9.90 -33.96
N GLY A 454 -16.43 9.61 -34.54
CA GLY A 454 -15.69 10.50 -35.43
C GLY A 454 -15.03 11.68 -34.70
N ARG A 455 -15.06 11.74 -33.37
CA ARG A 455 -14.38 12.79 -32.61
C ARG A 455 -12.87 12.60 -32.69
N LEU A 456 -12.17 13.71 -32.88
CA LEU A 456 -10.73 13.79 -32.97
C LEU A 456 -10.25 14.88 -32.02
N SER A 457 -9.41 14.50 -31.06
CA SER A 457 -8.70 15.45 -30.20
C SER A 457 -7.25 15.53 -30.69
N TYR A 458 -6.71 16.73 -30.90
CA TYR A 458 -5.38 16.88 -31.48
C TYR A 458 -4.52 17.93 -30.79
N VAL A 459 -3.22 17.80 -31.02
CA VAL A 459 -2.19 18.77 -30.72
C VAL A 459 -1.37 18.96 -31.98
N ASN A 460 -1.27 20.21 -32.42
CA ASN A 460 -0.37 20.62 -33.48
C ASN A 460 0.76 21.45 -32.87
N ALA A 461 1.92 20.82 -32.71
CA ALA A 461 3.14 21.37 -32.15
C ALA A 461 4.03 21.97 -33.26
N GLY A 462 3.52 23.04 -33.90
CA GLY A 462 4.21 23.78 -34.97
C GLY A 462 4.35 23.04 -36.31
N HIS A 463 3.52 22.03 -36.57
CA HIS A 463 3.43 21.30 -37.83
C HIS A 463 2.47 22.00 -38.82
N PRO A 464 2.56 21.76 -40.14
CA PRO A 464 1.57 22.28 -41.09
C PRO A 464 0.13 21.97 -40.68
N ALA A 465 -0.77 22.93 -40.94
CA ALA A 465 -2.20 22.77 -40.65
C ALA A 465 -2.76 21.59 -41.45
N ALA A 466 -3.60 20.77 -40.82
CA ALA A 466 -4.26 19.65 -41.48
C ALA A 466 -5.24 20.16 -42.54
N ILE A 467 -5.59 19.33 -43.52
CA ILE A 467 -6.66 19.63 -44.47
C ILE A 467 -7.83 18.69 -44.20
N ARG A 468 -8.98 19.24 -43.80
CA ARG A 468 -10.24 18.51 -43.80
C ARG A 468 -10.80 18.50 -45.20
N PHE A 469 -11.18 17.32 -45.69
CA PHE A 469 -11.81 17.15 -47.00
C PHE A 469 -13.05 16.27 -46.92
N ASN A 470 -13.93 16.37 -47.91
CA ASN A 470 -15.11 15.50 -48.00
C ASN A 470 -15.29 14.97 -49.44
N ARG A 471 -16.17 13.99 -49.62
CA ARG A 471 -16.44 13.39 -50.94
C ARG A 471 -17.08 14.35 -51.95
N ASN A 472 -17.59 15.50 -51.52
CA ASN A 472 -18.19 16.50 -52.39
C ASN A 472 -17.14 17.42 -53.03
N GLY A 473 -15.87 17.24 -52.71
CA GLY A 473 -14.79 18.10 -53.22
C GLY A 473 -14.56 19.35 -52.36
N ASP A 474 -15.15 19.45 -51.17
CA ASP A 474 -14.76 20.49 -50.23
C ASP A 474 -13.43 20.10 -49.58
N ALA A 475 -12.48 21.03 -49.56
CA ALA A 475 -11.23 20.91 -48.84
C ALA A 475 -10.84 22.26 -48.22
N MET A 476 -10.52 22.24 -46.93
CA MET A 476 -10.13 23.42 -46.17
C MET A 476 -9.07 23.08 -45.13
N GLN A 477 -8.15 24.02 -44.90
CA GLN A 477 -7.23 23.92 -43.77
C GLN A 477 -7.98 23.97 -42.45
N CYS A 478 -7.51 23.19 -41.49
CA CYS A 478 -8.00 23.12 -40.13
C CYS A 478 -6.84 22.72 -39.20
N CYS A 479 -7.13 22.69 -37.91
CA CYS A 479 -6.18 22.20 -36.91
C CYS A 479 -4.83 22.94 -36.93
N GLU A 480 -4.88 24.28 -36.94
CA GLU A 480 -3.69 25.13 -36.82
C GLU A 480 -2.88 24.82 -35.55
N ALA A 481 -1.61 25.24 -35.55
CA ALA A 481 -0.70 25.08 -34.43
C ALA A 481 -1.32 25.62 -33.13
N ASN A 482 -1.39 24.76 -32.12
CA ASN A 482 -1.96 25.05 -30.80
C ASN A 482 -0.99 24.67 -29.67
N GLY A 483 0.29 24.54 -30.00
CA GLY A 483 1.40 24.37 -29.06
C GLY A 483 2.72 24.76 -29.71
N PRO A 484 3.78 24.93 -28.91
CA PRO A 484 5.12 25.22 -29.44
C PRO A 484 5.69 24.02 -30.21
N ILE A 485 6.77 24.25 -30.95
CA ILE A 485 7.58 23.15 -31.52
C ILE A 485 8.24 22.33 -30.39
N VAL A 486 8.50 21.06 -30.66
CA VAL A 486 9.05 20.11 -29.68
C VAL A 486 10.58 20.11 -29.72
N GLY A 487 11.24 19.95 -28.57
CA GLY A 487 12.70 19.86 -28.47
C GLY A 487 13.41 21.21 -28.28
N VAL A 488 12.66 22.31 -28.09
CA VAL A 488 13.23 23.63 -27.81
C VAL A 488 13.04 23.98 -26.33
N SER A 489 14.15 24.24 -25.64
CA SER A 489 14.13 24.79 -24.28
C SER A 489 13.68 26.24 -24.32
N GLY A 490 12.45 26.51 -23.89
CA GLY A 490 12.03 27.86 -23.53
C GLY A 490 12.13 28.02 -22.02
N ASP A 491 12.65 29.16 -21.55
CA ASP A 491 12.66 29.56 -20.14
C ASP A 491 11.24 29.92 -19.64
N GLY A 492 10.25 29.08 -19.94
CA GLY A 492 8.83 29.30 -19.63
C GLY A 492 8.04 30.11 -20.66
N GLU A 493 8.68 30.61 -21.74
CA GLU A 493 8.04 31.54 -22.71
C GLU A 493 7.26 30.86 -23.85
N LEU A 494 7.43 29.56 -24.08
CA LEU A 494 6.87 28.87 -25.26
C LEU A 494 5.38 28.46 -25.13
N GLY A 495 4.77 28.66 -23.96
CA GLY A 495 3.37 28.33 -23.70
C GLY A 495 3.07 26.82 -23.62
N PRO A 496 1.83 26.43 -23.24
CA PRO A 496 1.44 25.03 -23.12
C PRO A 496 1.09 24.40 -24.47
N PHE A 497 1.13 23.07 -24.54
CA PHE A 497 0.49 22.30 -25.61
C PHE A 497 -1.02 22.20 -25.35
N LEU A 498 -1.84 22.82 -26.19
CA LEU A 498 -3.29 22.84 -26.04
C LEU A 498 -3.96 21.72 -26.83
N SER A 499 -5.10 21.26 -26.35
CA SER A 499 -5.93 20.27 -27.04
C SER A 499 -6.94 21.00 -27.93
N GLY A 500 -6.92 20.70 -29.23
CA GLY A 500 -7.97 21.09 -30.17
C GLY A 500 -8.94 19.93 -30.40
N GLU A 501 -10.16 20.24 -30.85
CA GLU A 501 -11.15 19.23 -31.20
C GLU A 501 -11.66 19.42 -32.62
N LEU A 502 -11.93 18.29 -33.29
CA LEU A 502 -12.58 18.21 -34.60
C LEU A 502 -13.55 17.02 -34.60
N VAL A 503 -14.65 17.11 -35.33
CA VAL A 503 -15.55 15.97 -35.54
C VAL A 503 -15.64 15.68 -37.03
N LEU A 504 -15.20 14.49 -37.44
CA LEU A 504 -15.35 14.00 -38.80
C LEU A 504 -16.73 13.36 -38.95
N GLN A 505 -17.55 13.89 -39.86
CA GLN A 505 -18.79 13.24 -40.25
C GLN A 505 -18.50 12.06 -41.19
N PRO A 506 -19.43 11.09 -41.33
CA PRO A 506 -19.26 10.02 -42.31
C PRO A 506 -19.00 10.59 -43.71
N GLY A 507 -17.92 10.15 -44.34
CA GLY A 507 -17.43 10.67 -45.63
C GLY A 507 -16.39 11.78 -45.53
N ASP A 508 -16.24 12.43 -44.37
CA ASP A 508 -15.17 13.39 -44.13
C ASP A 508 -13.84 12.68 -43.89
N GLY A 509 -12.77 13.29 -44.37
CA GLY A 509 -11.41 12.89 -44.08
C GLY A 509 -10.55 14.03 -43.59
N LEU A 510 -9.41 13.64 -43.04
CA LEU A 510 -8.36 14.51 -42.56
C LEU A 510 -7.06 14.10 -43.25
N LEU A 511 -6.40 15.06 -43.88
CA LEU A 511 -5.10 14.91 -44.50
C LEU A 511 -4.06 15.63 -43.63
N LEU A 512 -3.02 14.88 -43.27
CA LEU A 512 -1.85 15.35 -42.57
C LEU A 512 -0.65 15.24 -43.51
N TYR A 513 0.21 16.24 -43.54
CA TYR A 513 1.34 16.30 -44.45
C TYR A 513 2.51 17.07 -43.86
N THR A 514 3.72 16.75 -44.31
CA THR A 514 4.94 17.52 -44.00
C THR A 514 5.16 18.63 -45.02
N ASP A 515 5.94 19.63 -44.63
CA ASP A 515 6.22 20.82 -45.45
C ASP A 515 6.94 20.48 -46.76
N GLY A 516 7.64 19.35 -46.87
CA GLY A 516 8.20 18.88 -48.14
C GLY A 516 7.18 18.74 -49.27
N LEU A 517 5.88 18.62 -48.96
CA LEU A 517 4.80 18.64 -49.95
C LEU A 517 4.51 20.05 -50.50
N THR A 518 4.50 21.07 -49.64
CA THR A 518 4.18 22.47 -50.01
C THR A 518 5.42 23.26 -50.43
N GLU A 519 6.57 22.95 -49.83
CA GLU A 519 7.88 23.54 -50.09
C GLU A 519 8.62 22.89 -51.27
N ALA A 520 8.01 21.93 -51.95
CA ALA A 520 8.54 21.38 -53.20
C ALA A 520 8.81 22.50 -54.21
N ARG A 521 10.06 22.60 -54.70
CA ARG A 521 10.52 23.70 -55.56
C ARG A 521 10.68 23.29 -57.02
N ARG A 522 10.32 24.22 -57.91
CA ARG A 522 10.68 24.23 -59.33
C ARG A 522 11.33 25.57 -59.67
N GLY A 523 12.66 25.61 -59.67
CA GLY A 523 13.40 26.88 -59.67
C GLY A 523 13.18 27.60 -58.35
N ASP A 524 12.75 28.86 -58.41
CA ASP A 524 12.44 29.69 -57.22
C ASP A 524 10.96 29.59 -56.78
N GLU A 525 10.14 28.80 -57.48
CA GLU A 525 8.71 28.69 -57.23
C GLU A 525 8.36 27.46 -56.37
N PHE A 526 7.76 27.68 -55.21
CA PHE A 526 7.18 26.63 -54.38
C PHE A 526 5.90 26.04 -54.99
N TYR A 527 5.62 24.76 -54.73
CA TYR A 527 4.34 24.14 -55.12
C TYR A 527 3.18 24.87 -54.44
N GLY A 528 3.30 25.10 -53.13
CA GLY A 528 2.42 25.98 -52.36
C GLY A 528 1.13 25.34 -51.88
N GLU A 529 0.57 25.90 -50.81
CA GLU A 529 -0.63 25.37 -50.14
C GLU A 529 -1.89 25.43 -51.00
N GLN A 530 -2.04 26.48 -51.83
CA GLN A 530 -3.22 26.62 -52.68
C GLN A 530 -3.32 25.49 -53.72
N ARG A 531 -2.20 25.11 -54.35
CA ARG A 531 -2.18 24.00 -55.31
C ARG A 531 -2.46 22.67 -54.62
N LEU A 532 -1.91 22.48 -53.42
CA LEU A 532 -2.20 21.31 -52.61
C LEU A 532 -3.69 21.20 -52.30
N LEU A 533 -4.32 22.30 -51.84
CA LEU A 533 -5.76 22.34 -51.59
C LEU A 533 -6.56 21.98 -52.84
N ASP A 534 -6.21 22.54 -54.00
CA ASP A 534 -6.90 22.25 -55.27
C ASP A 534 -6.76 20.77 -55.67
N GLU A 535 -5.55 20.19 -55.56
CA GLU A 535 -5.33 18.77 -55.84
C GLU A 535 -6.10 17.86 -54.87
N VAL A 536 -6.22 18.25 -53.60
CA VAL A 536 -7.06 17.53 -52.64
C VAL A 536 -8.53 17.58 -53.04
N ARG A 537 -9.05 18.74 -53.50
CA ARG A 537 -10.45 18.87 -53.96
C ARG A 537 -10.74 17.94 -55.14
N GLU A 538 -9.83 17.89 -56.12
CA GLU A 538 -9.97 17.06 -57.32
C GLU A 538 -9.98 15.56 -57.00
N ASN A 539 -9.23 15.14 -55.97
CA ASN A 539 -9.09 13.74 -55.59
C ASN A 539 -9.88 13.35 -54.32
N ALA A 540 -10.72 14.25 -53.79
CA ALA A 540 -11.41 14.08 -52.51
C ALA A 540 -12.43 12.94 -52.49
N SER A 541 -12.83 12.43 -53.65
CA SER A 541 -13.78 11.32 -53.80
C SER A 541 -13.13 9.93 -53.78
N GLY A 542 -11.84 9.81 -54.12
CA GLY A 542 -11.09 8.55 -54.14
C GLY A 542 -10.73 8.04 -52.75
N ASP A 543 -10.28 6.79 -52.61
CA ASP A 543 -9.82 6.24 -51.32
C ASP A 543 -8.55 6.94 -50.79
N CYS A 544 -8.25 6.79 -49.50
CA CYS A 544 -7.09 7.42 -48.86
C CYS A 544 -5.77 7.02 -49.54
N ARG A 545 -5.68 5.79 -50.06
CA ARG A 545 -4.51 5.32 -50.80
C ARG A 545 -4.28 6.09 -52.09
N THR A 546 -5.32 6.24 -52.89
CA THR A 546 -5.29 6.95 -54.16
C THR A 546 -4.94 8.40 -53.93
N LEU A 547 -5.53 9.05 -52.92
CA LEU A 547 -5.21 10.42 -52.55
C LEU A 547 -3.74 10.58 -52.17
N CYS A 548 -3.23 9.80 -51.21
CA CYS A 548 -1.83 9.92 -50.77
C CYS A 548 -0.83 9.65 -51.90
N MET A 549 -1.05 8.62 -52.71
CA MET A 549 -0.20 8.30 -53.86
C MET A 549 -0.21 9.42 -54.91
N LYS A 550 -1.40 9.96 -55.21
CA LYS A 550 -1.54 11.04 -56.19
C LYS A 550 -0.82 12.31 -55.76
N LEU A 551 -0.95 12.70 -54.49
CA LEU A 551 -0.25 13.86 -53.93
C LEU A 551 1.27 13.69 -54.01
N ALA A 552 1.77 12.51 -53.64
CA ALA A 552 3.19 12.21 -53.74
C ALA A 552 3.70 12.23 -55.20
N ASP A 553 2.92 11.68 -56.14
CA ASP A 553 3.25 11.65 -57.58
C ASP A 553 3.26 13.05 -58.20
N VAL A 554 2.28 13.90 -57.86
CA VAL A 554 2.17 15.27 -58.39
C VAL A 554 3.34 16.13 -57.93
N VAL A 555 3.72 16.03 -56.66
CA VAL A 555 4.89 16.74 -56.14
C VAL A 555 6.20 16.19 -56.73
N GLY A 556 6.32 14.85 -56.84
CA GLY A 556 7.45 14.23 -57.53
C GLY A 556 7.58 14.71 -58.98
N ALA A 557 6.47 14.81 -59.71
CA ALA A 557 6.45 15.33 -61.08
C ALA A 557 6.83 16.83 -61.14
N TYR A 558 6.34 17.64 -60.20
CA TYR A 558 6.68 19.07 -60.10
C TYR A 558 8.19 19.30 -59.95
N GLN A 559 8.88 18.42 -59.21
CA GLN A 559 10.33 18.46 -58.96
C GLN A 559 11.17 17.57 -59.90
N ARG A 560 10.60 17.07 -61.01
CA ARG A 560 11.29 16.16 -61.96
C ARG A 560 11.92 14.93 -61.29
N GLN A 561 11.22 14.35 -60.31
CA GLN A 561 11.61 13.17 -59.53
C GLN A 561 12.88 13.38 -58.67
N GLN A 562 13.20 14.63 -58.35
CA GLN A 562 14.33 14.99 -57.51
C GLN A 562 13.86 15.84 -56.33
N LEU A 563 13.36 15.16 -55.31
CA LEU A 563 12.78 15.78 -54.11
C LEU A 563 13.83 16.62 -53.37
N SER A 564 13.43 17.83 -52.96
CA SER A 564 14.28 18.74 -52.16
C SER A 564 14.19 18.46 -50.66
N ASP A 565 13.03 17.97 -50.21
CA ASP A 565 12.77 17.52 -48.86
C ASP A 565 11.94 16.25 -48.81
N ASP A 566 11.92 15.62 -47.64
CA ASP A 566 11.12 14.43 -47.41
C ASP A 566 9.62 14.75 -47.57
N VAL A 567 8.90 13.88 -48.27
CA VAL A 567 7.46 14.06 -48.52
C VAL A 567 6.71 13.01 -47.75
N THR A 568 5.95 13.43 -46.75
CA THR A 568 5.14 12.53 -45.92
C THR A 568 3.69 12.95 -45.94
N VAL A 569 2.81 11.99 -46.16
CA VAL A 569 1.37 12.19 -46.25
C VAL A 569 0.66 11.08 -45.49
N LEU A 570 -0.29 11.44 -44.63
CA LEU A 570 -1.16 10.54 -43.89
C LEU A 570 -2.60 11.01 -44.04
N ALA A 571 -3.47 10.16 -44.59
CA ALA A 571 -4.89 10.43 -44.73
C ALA A 571 -5.70 9.43 -43.92
N ILE A 572 -6.73 9.93 -43.24
CA ILE A 572 -7.78 9.13 -42.62
C ILE A 572 -9.13 9.64 -43.12
N ARG A 573 -10.07 8.75 -43.40
CA ARG A 573 -11.46 9.08 -43.73
C ARG A 573 -12.41 8.25 -42.89
N ARG A 574 -13.42 8.90 -42.31
CA ARG A 574 -14.53 8.20 -41.68
C ARG A 574 -15.46 7.62 -42.74
N THR A 575 -15.77 6.34 -42.68
CA THR A 575 -16.64 5.66 -43.67
C THR A 575 -18.06 5.47 -43.17
N VAL A 576 -18.27 5.31 -41.85
CA VAL A 576 -19.58 5.00 -41.24
C VAL A 576 -19.97 5.99 -40.15
#